data_AF-A0A7A6TB87-F1
#
_entry.id   AF-A0A7A6TB87-F1
#
_cell.length_a   1.000
_cell.length_b   1.000
_cell.length_c   1.000
_cell.angle_alpha   90.00
_cell.angle_beta   90.00
_cell.angle_gamma   90.00
#
_symmetry.space_group_name_H-M   'P 1'
#
loop_
_entity.id
_entity.type
_entity.pdbx_description
1 polymer ?
#
loop_
_entity_poly.entity_id
_entity_poly.type
_entity_poly.pdbx_seq_one_letter_code
_entity_poly.pdbx_strand_id
1 'polypeptide(L)'
;AINKKYRHADGTEMTISRVCWDTGGIDGEIVYQRSKKHGVFRVLPVKGASVYGKPVITMPKTRNQRGVYLCEVGTDTAKEILYARMKADPTPADEATSYAIRFPDDPEIFSQTEAQQLV
;
A
#
# COMPACT_ATOMS: atom_id res chain seq x y z
N ALA A 1 -8.87 -2.87 -12.65
CA ALA A 1 -7.92 -3.81 -13.31
C ALA A 1 -6.51 -3.24 -13.23
N ILE A 2 -5.47 -4.07 -13.04
CA ILE A 2 -4.08 -3.63 -12.80
C ILE A 2 -3.43 -2.84 -13.97
N ASN A 3 -3.99 -2.97 -15.18
CA ASN A 3 -3.54 -2.24 -16.37
C ASN A 3 -4.45 -1.04 -16.70
N LYS A 4 -5.41 -0.72 -15.82
CA LYS A 4 -6.29 0.43 -16.03
C LYS A 4 -5.48 1.72 -15.95
N LYS A 5 -5.77 2.64 -16.87
CA LYS A 5 -5.33 4.02 -16.80
C LYS A 5 -6.37 4.85 -16.06
N TYR A 6 -5.90 5.80 -15.26
CA TYR A 6 -6.72 6.70 -14.47
C TYR A 6 -6.46 8.11 -14.96
N ARG A 7 -7.50 8.93 -15.10
CA ARG A 7 -7.35 10.31 -15.54
C ARG A 7 -7.38 11.23 -14.32
N HIS A 8 -6.35 12.03 -14.15
CA HIS A 8 -6.30 13.08 -13.13
C HIS A 8 -7.21 14.25 -13.55
N ALA A 9 -7.62 15.09 -12.59
CA ALA A 9 -8.52 16.21 -12.84
C ALA A 9 -7.96 17.23 -13.85
N ASP A 10 -6.63 17.38 -13.91
CA ASP A 10 -5.91 18.22 -14.88
C ASP A 10 -5.81 17.59 -16.29
N GLY A 11 -6.34 16.39 -16.50
CA GLY A 11 -6.32 15.67 -17.77
C GLY A 11 -5.17 14.68 -17.93
N THR A 12 -4.21 14.62 -17.01
CA THR A 12 -3.06 13.70 -17.05
C THR A 12 -3.50 12.24 -16.96
N GLU A 13 -3.01 11.37 -17.85
CA GLU A 13 -3.18 9.93 -17.73
C GLU A 13 -2.15 9.33 -16.75
N MET A 14 -2.63 8.70 -15.69
CA MET A 14 -1.83 7.96 -14.71
C MET A 14 -1.99 6.46 -14.93
N THR A 15 -0.88 5.73 -14.79
CA THR A 15 -0.88 4.27 -14.73
C THR A 15 -0.53 3.82 -13.32
N ILE A 16 -1.08 2.68 -12.89
CA ILE A 16 -0.54 1.98 -11.73
C ILE A 16 0.92 1.65 -12.04
N SER A 17 1.88 1.93 -11.17
CA SER A 17 3.31 1.63 -11.43
C SER A 17 3.70 0.27 -10.87
N ARG A 18 3.28 0.00 -9.63
CA ARG A 18 3.48 -1.25 -8.89
C ARG A 18 2.28 -1.53 -8.00
N VAL A 19 2.11 -2.79 -7.63
CA VAL A 19 1.10 -3.27 -6.69
C VAL A 19 1.81 -4.10 -5.63
N CYS A 20 1.55 -3.81 -4.36
CA CYS A 20 1.91 -4.69 -3.26
C CYS A 20 0.72 -5.60 -2.98
N TRP A 21 0.96 -6.90 -2.86
CA TRP A 21 -0.07 -7.87 -2.50
C TRP A 21 0.38 -8.60 -1.24
N ASP A 22 -0.37 -8.41 -0.16
CA ASP A 22 -0.08 -9.06 1.10
C ASP A 22 -0.28 -10.56 1.01
N THR A 23 0.68 -11.29 1.57
CA THR A 23 0.66 -12.75 1.70
C THR A 23 -0.02 -13.20 2.99
N GLY A 24 -0.27 -12.28 3.94
CA GLY A 24 -0.98 -12.56 5.18
C GLY A 24 -2.42 -13.03 4.94
N GLY A 25 -2.84 -14.08 5.64
CA GLY A 25 -4.24 -14.54 5.64
C GLY A 25 -4.72 -15.29 4.38
N ILE A 26 -3.85 -15.50 3.40
CA ILE A 26 -4.13 -16.30 2.18
C ILE A 26 -2.98 -17.25 1.87
N ASP A 27 -3.19 -18.18 0.93
CA ASP A 27 -2.10 -18.99 0.39
C ASP A 27 -1.12 -18.09 -0.38
N GLY A 28 0.07 -17.87 0.18
CA GLY A 28 1.12 -17.07 -0.42
C GLY A 28 1.55 -17.53 -1.82
N GLU A 29 1.35 -18.82 -2.16
CA GLU A 29 1.64 -19.31 -3.49
C GLU A 29 0.79 -18.63 -4.57
N ILE A 30 -0.48 -18.32 -4.26
CA ILE A 30 -1.36 -17.57 -5.18
C ILE A 30 -0.73 -16.21 -5.51
N VAL A 31 -0.21 -15.53 -4.49
CA VAL A 31 0.44 -14.22 -4.64
C VAL A 31 1.72 -14.34 -5.45
N TYR A 32 2.54 -15.37 -5.20
CA TYR A 32 3.78 -15.59 -5.95
C TYR A 32 3.51 -15.89 -7.43
N GLN A 33 2.48 -16.69 -7.73
CA GLN A 33 2.07 -16.97 -9.11
C GLN A 33 1.55 -15.71 -9.81
N ARG A 34 0.77 -14.87 -9.10
CA ARG A 34 0.34 -13.57 -9.62
C ARG A 34 1.50 -12.63 -9.90
N SER A 35 2.49 -12.59 -9.01
CA SER A 35 3.73 -11.84 -9.19
C SER A 35 4.46 -12.25 -10.47
N LYS A 36 4.67 -13.56 -10.67
CA LYS A 36 5.29 -14.08 -11.89
C LYS A 36 4.47 -13.77 -13.15
N LYS A 37 3.15 -13.92 -13.08
CA LYS A 37 2.22 -13.69 -14.21
C LYS A 37 2.19 -12.22 -14.67
N HIS A 38 2.20 -11.28 -13.73
CA HIS A 38 2.06 -9.85 -14.04
C HIS A 38 3.39 -9.09 -14.08
N GLY A 39 4.49 -9.76 -13.73
CA GLY A 39 5.83 -9.21 -13.67
C GLY A 39 6.32 -9.08 -12.23
N VAL A 40 7.48 -9.67 -11.93
CA VAL A 40 8.03 -9.78 -10.56
C VAL A 40 8.40 -8.44 -9.92
N PHE A 41 8.48 -7.37 -10.72
CA PHE A 41 8.66 -5.99 -10.24
C PHE A 41 7.36 -5.18 -10.26
N ARG A 42 6.31 -5.70 -10.91
CA ARG A 42 5.02 -5.05 -11.08
C ARG A 42 4.07 -5.40 -9.93
N VAL A 43 4.01 -6.68 -9.56
CA VAL A 43 3.24 -7.18 -8.43
C VAL A 43 4.23 -7.75 -7.43
N LEU A 44 4.41 -7.08 -6.30
CA LEU A 44 5.33 -7.43 -5.24
C LEU A 44 4.57 -8.14 -4.12
N PRO A 45 4.89 -9.40 -3.82
CA PRO A 45 4.43 -10.04 -2.60
C PRO A 45 5.01 -9.29 -1.39
N VAL A 46 4.16 -8.97 -0.43
CA VAL A 46 4.58 -8.34 0.83
C VAL A 46 4.19 -9.18 2.03
N LYS A 47 4.94 -9.03 3.12
CA LYS A 47 4.58 -9.53 4.45
C LYS A 47 5.05 -8.55 5.53
N GLY A 48 4.39 -8.55 6.67
CA GLY A 48 4.88 -7.82 7.85
C GLY A 48 6.24 -8.35 8.32
N ALA A 49 7.12 -7.45 8.72
CA ALA A 49 8.36 -7.79 9.41
C ALA A 49 8.08 -8.12 10.87
N SER A 50 8.71 -9.17 11.40
CA SER A 50 8.63 -9.53 12.83
C SER A 50 9.69 -8.83 13.69
N VAL A 51 10.38 -7.83 13.14
CA VAL A 51 11.49 -7.14 13.80
C VAL A 51 11.21 -5.65 13.79
N TYR A 52 11.29 -5.05 14.97
CA TYR A 52 11.11 -3.61 15.18
C TYR A 52 12.22 -2.79 14.49
N GLY A 53 11.92 -1.55 14.13
CA GLY A 53 12.89 -0.60 13.57
C GLY A 53 13.31 -0.87 12.12
N LYS A 54 12.63 -1.79 11.41
CA LYS A 54 12.85 -1.94 9.97
C LYS A 54 12.27 -0.74 9.19
N PRO A 55 12.87 -0.37 8.04
CA PRO A 55 12.27 0.60 7.14
C PRO A 55 10.86 0.18 6.70
N VAL A 56 10.03 1.14 6.28
CA VAL A 56 8.64 0.90 5.81
C VAL A 56 8.58 -0.24 4.80
N ILE A 57 9.51 -0.28 3.84
CA ILE A 57 9.68 -1.42 2.95
C ILE A 57 11.16 -1.59 2.60
N THR A 58 11.63 -2.84 2.54
CA THR A 58 12.96 -3.17 2.02
C THR A 58 12.83 -4.11 0.84
N MET A 59 13.38 -3.72 -0.31
CA MET A 59 13.43 -4.58 -1.50
C MET A 59 14.59 -5.58 -1.37
N PRO A 60 14.32 -6.90 -1.45
CA PRO A 60 15.39 -7.89 -1.45
C PRO A 60 16.31 -7.74 -2.67
N LYS A 61 17.61 -7.98 -2.50
CA LYS A 61 18.58 -7.97 -3.60
C LYS A 61 18.41 -9.16 -4.55
N THR A 62 17.92 -10.28 -4.02
CA THR A 62 17.75 -11.55 -4.75
C THR A 62 16.34 -12.06 -4.62
N ARG A 63 15.94 -12.90 -5.58
CA ARG A 63 14.66 -13.59 -5.56
C ARG A 63 14.72 -14.76 -4.58
N ASN A 64 13.58 -15.10 -3.97
CA ASN A 64 13.45 -16.30 -3.16
C ASN A 64 13.39 -17.57 -4.04
N GLN A 65 13.28 -18.75 -3.41
CA GLN A 65 13.16 -20.04 -4.11
C GLN A 65 11.95 -20.14 -5.05
N ARG A 66 10.90 -19.32 -4.84
CA ARG A 66 9.71 -19.23 -5.69
C ARG A 66 9.88 -18.25 -6.86
N GLY A 67 11.05 -17.62 -6.98
CA GLY A 67 11.41 -16.72 -8.09
C GLY A 67 10.82 -15.31 -7.97
N VAL A 68 10.43 -14.88 -6.78
CA VAL A 68 9.83 -13.55 -6.52
C VAL A 68 10.63 -12.74 -5.51
N TYR A 69 10.43 -11.42 -5.51
CA TYR A 69 10.97 -10.52 -4.48
C TYR A 69 9.94 -10.34 -3.36
N LEU A 70 9.97 -11.25 -2.37
CA LEU A 70 9.14 -11.13 -1.18
C LEU A 70 9.65 -9.98 -0.30
N CYS A 71 8.91 -8.87 -0.27
CA CYS A 71 9.33 -7.67 0.46
C CYS A 71 8.80 -7.72 1.89
N GLU A 72 9.63 -7.30 2.84
CA GLU A 72 9.21 -7.14 4.23
C GLU A 72 8.81 -5.68 4.48
N VAL A 73 7.65 -5.51 5.11
CA VAL A 73 7.11 -4.22 5.52
C VAL A 73 7.41 -4.03 7.00
N GLY A 74 8.17 -3.00 7.35
CA GLY A 74 8.38 -2.61 8.75
C GLY A 74 7.09 -2.03 9.32
N THR A 75 6.20 -2.89 9.84
CA THR A 75 4.84 -2.52 10.21
C THR A 75 4.80 -1.49 11.33
N ASP A 76 5.71 -1.57 12.30
CA ASP A 76 5.73 -0.64 13.44
C ASP A 76 6.13 0.76 12.97
N THR A 77 7.23 0.86 12.21
CA THR A 77 7.68 2.11 11.57
C THR A 77 6.61 2.71 10.67
N ALA A 78 5.94 1.88 9.86
CA ALA A 78 4.87 2.34 8.98
C ALA A 78 3.68 2.89 9.79
N LYS A 79 3.25 2.18 10.83
CA LYS A 79 2.19 2.62 11.74
C LYS A 79 2.54 3.92 12.44
N GLU A 80 3.74 4.04 13.00
CA GLU A 80 4.20 5.26 13.68
C GLU A 80 4.13 6.49 12.76
N ILE A 81 4.63 6.36 11.53
CA ILE A 81 4.57 7.45 10.53
C ILE A 81 3.11 7.80 10.20
N LEU A 82 2.25 6.80 9.97
CA LEU A 82 0.85 7.02 9.65
C LEU A 82 0.09 7.66 10.81
N TYR A 83 0.24 7.16 12.03
CA TYR A 83 -0.40 7.73 13.23
C TYR A 83 0.09 9.14 13.53
N ALA A 84 1.38 9.43 13.37
CA ALA A 84 1.90 10.78 13.51
C ALA A 84 1.27 11.73 12.48
N ARG A 85 1.05 11.25 11.24
CA ARG A 85 0.43 12.07 10.18
C ARG A 85 -1.07 12.27 10.38
N MET A 86 -1.80 11.27 10.88
CA MET A 86 -3.23 11.37 11.16
C MET A 86 -3.57 12.36 12.28
N LYS A 87 -2.60 12.72 13.13
CA LYS A 87 -2.74 13.78 14.14
C LYS A 87 -2.58 15.20 13.59
N ALA A 88 -2.18 15.36 12.33
CA ALA A 88 -2.05 16.69 11.72
C ALA A 88 -3.44 17.30 11.46
N ASP A 89 -3.52 18.63 11.51
CA ASP A 89 -4.76 19.33 11.19
C ASP A 89 -5.22 19.03 9.75
N PRO A 90 -6.51 18.72 9.53
CA PRO A 90 -7.04 18.48 8.20
C PRO A 90 -6.88 19.71 7.33
N THR A 91 -6.31 19.53 6.13
CA THR A 91 -6.27 20.59 5.12
C THR A 91 -7.56 20.58 4.29
N PRO A 92 -8.00 21.75 3.78
CA PRO A 92 -9.12 21.83 2.84
C PRO A 92 -9.02 20.84 1.67
N ALA A 93 -10.17 20.41 1.15
CA ALA A 93 -10.22 19.36 0.13
C ALA A 93 -9.58 19.78 -1.21
N ASP A 94 -9.67 21.07 -1.52
CA ASP A 94 -9.14 21.74 -2.70
C ASP A 94 -7.64 22.09 -2.60
N GLU A 95 -7.03 21.95 -1.43
CA GLU A 95 -5.62 22.25 -1.23
C GLU A 95 -4.73 21.01 -1.45
N ALA A 96 -3.74 21.15 -2.34
CA ALA A 96 -2.76 20.11 -2.62
C ALA A 96 -1.77 19.98 -1.45
N THR A 97 -2.02 19.01 -0.58
CA THR A 97 -1.20 18.78 0.61
C THR A 97 -0.35 17.54 0.46
N SER A 98 0.97 17.70 0.63
CA SER A 98 1.91 16.58 0.61
C SER A 98 1.60 15.59 1.74
N TYR A 99 1.69 14.29 1.46
CA TYR A 99 1.40 13.23 2.43
C TYR A 99 0.00 13.32 3.05
N ALA A 100 -0.99 13.87 2.34
CA ALA A 100 -2.38 13.83 2.77
C ALA A 100 -2.92 12.40 2.69
N ILE A 101 -3.67 11.99 3.72
CA ILE A 101 -4.42 10.73 3.74
C ILE A 101 -5.86 11.08 3.37
N ARG A 102 -6.35 10.53 2.25
CA ARG A 102 -7.73 10.70 1.80
C ARG A 102 -8.49 9.41 2.09
N PHE A 103 -9.58 9.53 2.84
CA PHE A 103 -10.52 8.42 3.04
C PHE A 103 -11.60 8.44 1.97
N PRO A 104 -12.21 7.29 1.64
CA PRO A 104 -13.35 7.24 0.73
C PRO A 104 -14.50 8.14 1.23
N ASP A 105 -15.07 8.94 0.34
CA ASP A 105 -16.30 9.73 0.59
C ASP A 105 -17.53 8.90 0.21
N ASP A 106 -17.63 7.72 0.81
CA ASP A 106 -18.71 6.77 0.58
C ASP A 106 -19.11 6.17 1.94
N PRO A 107 -20.28 6.55 2.49
CA PRO A 107 -20.74 6.06 3.79
C PRO A 107 -20.94 4.54 3.89
N GLU A 108 -21.08 3.83 2.77
CA GLU A 108 -21.15 2.35 2.77
C GLU A 108 -19.76 1.72 2.99
N ILE A 109 -18.69 2.45 2.67
CA ILE A 109 -17.30 1.99 2.76
C ILE A 109 -16.60 2.58 3.99
N PHE A 110 -16.89 3.84 4.32
CA PHE A 110 -16.24 4.59 5.38
C PHE A 110 -17.24 5.48 6.10
N SER A 111 -17.79 4.97 7.20
CA SER A 111 -18.76 5.65 8.07
C SER A 111 -18.07 6.20 9.33
N GLN A 112 -18.88 6.75 10.25
CA GLN A 112 -18.40 7.16 11.57
C GLN A 112 -17.78 5.98 12.35
N THR A 113 -18.23 4.75 12.13
CA THR A 113 -17.71 3.55 12.79
C THR A 113 -16.25 3.29 12.42
N GLU A 114 -15.92 3.35 11.13
CA GLU A 114 -14.55 3.20 10.64
C GLU A 114 -13.69 4.37 11.06
N ALA A 115 -14.23 5.60 11.01
CA ALA A 115 -13.51 6.81 11.43
C ALA A 115 -13.10 6.76 12.91
N GLN A 116 -13.93 6.22 13.80
CA GLN A 116 -13.62 6.09 15.22
C GLN A 116 -12.51 5.07 15.51
N GLN A 117 -12.25 4.10 14.62
CA GLN A 117 -11.16 3.14 14.79
C GLN A 117 -9.77 3.73 14.47
N LEU A 118 -9.72 4.92 13.89
CA LEU A 118 -8.47 5.62 13.56
C LEU A 118 -7.89 6.42 14.74
N VAL A 119 -8.65 6.55 15.84
CA VAL A 119 -8.35 7.41 17.00
C VAL A 119 -8.03 6.59 18.24
#